data_AF-A0AAV0VYS2-F1
#
_entry.id   AF-A0AAV0VYS2-F1
#
_cell.length_a   1.000
_cell.length_b   1.000
_cell.length_c   1.000
_cell.angle_alpha   90.00
_cell.angle_beta   90.00
_cell.angle_gamma   90.00
#
_symmetry.space_group_name_H-M   'P 1'
#
loop_
_entity.id
_entity.type
_entity.pdbx_description
1 polymer ?
#
loop_
_entity_poly.entity_id
_entity_poly.type
_entity_poly.pdbx_seq_one_letter_code
_entity_poly.pdbx_strand_id
1 'polypeptide(L)'
;MAVSTLSFFSRISDSRFGGTYMTLLNTLLNLGGAWSSSVAIGMVDVLTFKQCSLDNQNSCSTENLKHMCKTNGGDCVVIVNAYYVETTVCTIIGVVWFCIFRIILKNFQTKGPSYWLVNVKRPSSE
;
A
#
# COMPACT_ATOMS: atom_id res chain seq x y z
N MET A 1 5.47 16.10 4.45
CA MET A 1 4.32 15.82 3.57
C MET A 1 2.95 16.04 4.22
N ALA A 2 2.79 15.93 5.54
CA ALA A 2 1.47 16.09 6.19
C ALA A 2 0.81 17.45 5.88
N VAL A 3 1.55 18.55 6.00
CA VAL A 3 1.02 19.91 5.77
C VAL A 3 0.55 20.12 4.33
N SER A 4 1.29 19.62 3.34
CA SER A 4 0.92 19.74 1.92
C SER A 4 -0.33 18.93 1.59
N THR A 5 -0.48 17.72 2.14
CA THR A 5 -1.67 16.89 1.89
C THR A 5 -2.91 17.48 2.56
N LEU A 6 -2.78 17.96 3.79
CA LEU A 6 -3.87 18.62 4.51
C LEU A 6 -4.31 19.92 3.82
N SER A 7 -3.35 20.70 3.27
CA SER A 7 -3.70 21.89 2.48
C SER A 7 -4.47 21.55 1.20
N PHE A 8 -4.14 20.41 0.57
CA PHE A 8 -4.86 19.94 -0.61
C PHE A 8 -6.27 19.49 -0.24
N PHE A 9 -6.42 18.73 0.84
CA PHE A 9 -7.72 18.28 1.36
C PHE A 9 -8.63 19.44 1.71
N SER A 10 -8.08 20.48 2.35
CA SER A 10 -8.83 21.71 2.62
C SER A 10 -9.30 22.40 1.34
N ARG A 11 -8.49 22.40 0.28
CA ARG A 11 -8.83 23.04 -1.00
C ARG A 11 -9.89 22.28 -1.81
N ILE A 12 -9.94 20.95 -1.72
CA ILE A 12 -10.95 20.14 -2.43
C ILE A 12 -12.24 19.93 -1.63
N SER A 13 -12.27 20.33 -0.36
CA SER A 13 -13.45 20.18 0.49
C SER A 13 -14.38 21.38 0.32
N ASP A 14 -15.68 21.12 0.13
CA ASP A 14 -16.70 22.17 0.15
C ASP A 14 -16.73 22.86 1.53
N SER A 15 -16.71 24.19 1.59
CA SER A 15 -16.68 24.95 2.85
C SER A 15 -17.91 24.70 3.73
N ARG A 16 -19.05 24.34 3.14
CA ARG A 16 -20.29 24.02 3.86
C ARG A 16 -20.24 22.67 4.57
N PHE A 17 -19.43 21.73 4.10
CA PHE A 17 -19.28 20.37 4.65
C PHE A 17 -17.81 19.99 4.92
N GLY A 18 -16.95 21.00 5.09
CA GLY A 18 -15.50 20.82 5.08
C GLY A 18 -15.00 19.89 6.19
N GLY A 19 -15.61 19.95 7.38
CA GLY A 19 -15.27 19.07 8.50
C GLY A 19 -15.49 17.58 8.19
N THR A 20 -16.61 17.24 7.55
CA THR A 20 -16.93 15.86 7.17
C THR A 20 -16.00 15.35 6.08
N TYR A 21 -15.76 16.13 5.03
CA TYR A 21 -14.82 15.77 3.96
C TYR A 21 -13.40 15.60 4.48
N MET A 22 -12.91 16.53 5.30
CA MET A 22 -11.57 16.48 5.89
C MET A 22 -11.40 15.25 6.80
N THR A 23 -12.42 14.92 7.59
CA THR A 23 -12.40 13.74 8.46
C THR A 23 -12.37 12.46 7.64
N LEU A 24 -13.24 12.33 6.64
CA LEU A 24 -13.26 11.16 5.74
C LEU A 24 -11.92 10.97 5.04
N LEU A 25 -11.35 12.04 4.48
CA LEU A 25 -10.07 11.99 3.77
C LEU A 25 -8.92 11.61 4.72
N ASN A 26 -8.91 12.10 5.95
CA ASN A 26 -7.94 11.68 6.97
C ASN A 26 -8.09 10.23 7.39
N THR A 27 -9.32 9.72 7.49
CA THR A 27 -9.58 8.29 7.76
C THR A 27 -9.05 7.43 6.61
N LEU A 28 -9.32 7.83 5.37
CA LEU A 28 -8.81 7.12 4.18
C LEU A 28 -7.28 7.11 4.12
N LEU A 29 -6.61 8.22 4.49
CA LEU A 29 -5.15 8.24 4.57
C LEU A 29 -4.59 7.27 5.60
N ASN A 30 -5.14 7.27 6.82
CA ASN A 30 -4.68 6.35 7.87
C ASN A 30 -4.94 4.89 7.50
N LEU A 31 -6.11 4.60 6.92
CA LEU A 31 -6.44 3.26 6.45
C LEU A 31 -5.51 2.80 5.32
N GLY A 32 -5.22 3.68 4.35
CA GLY A 32 -4.30 3.39 3.25
C GLY A 32 -2.90 3.05 3.76
N GLY A 33 -2.37 3.84 4.70
CA GLY A 33 -1.05 3.58 5.28
C GLY A 33 -0.97 2.25 6.04
N ALA A 34 -1.96 1.96 6.89
CA ALA A 34 -2.02 0.71 7.63
C ALA A 34 -2.17 -0.50 6.68
N TRP A 35 -3.07 -0.39 5.69
CA TRP A 35 -3.32 -1.45 4.72
C TRP A 35 -2.07 -1.78 3.89
N SER A 36 -1.37 -0.76 3.39
CA SER A 36 -0.15 -0.97 2.60
C SER A 36 0.94 -1.70 3.39
N SER A 37 1.12 -1.36 4.67
CA SER A 37 2.10 -2.03 5.54
C SER A 37 1.73 -3.50 5.77
N SER A 38 0.47 -3.77 6.12
CA SER A 38 0.00 -5.14 6.35
C SER A 38 0.09 -6.02 5.10
N VAL A 39 -0.25 -5.47 3.92
CA VAL A 39 -0.15 -6.20 2.65
C VAL A 39 1.31 -6.48 2.28
N ALA A 40 2.23 -5.53 2.47
CA ALA A 40 3.64 -5.74 2.19
C ALA A 40 4.20 -6.90 3.03
N ILE A 41 3.98 -6.87 4.35
CA ILE A 41 4.45 -7.92 5.26
C ILE A 41 3.85 -9.28 4.90
N GLY A 42 2.55 -9.35 4.57
CA GLY A 42 1.92 -10.59 4.14
C GLY A 42 2.47 -11.13 2.81
N MET A 43 2.95 -10.27 1.93
CA MET A 43 3.56 -10.67 0.66
C MET A 43 4.95 -11.30 0.87
N VAL A 44 5.74 -10.82 1.85
CA VAL A 44 7.04 -11.40 2.24
C VAL A 44 6.92 -12.90 2.50
N ASP A 45 5.91 -13.30 3.29
CA ASP A 45 5.73 -14.68 3.74
C ASP A 45 5.43 -15.63 2.58
N VAL A 46 4.71 -15.16 1.56
CA VAL A 46 4.40 -15.95 0.35
C VAL A 46 5.62 -16.09 -0.56
N LEU A 47 6.53 -15.12 -0.56
CA LEU A 47 7.68 -15.07 -1.48
C LEU A 47 8.99 -15.61 -0.88
N THR A 48 8.98 -16.05 0.38
CA THR A 48 10.19 -16.55 1.06
C THR A 48 10.51 -18.01 0.68
N PHE A 49 11.54 -18.21 -0.14
CA PHE A 49 12.04 -19.53 -0.51
C PHE A 49 13.31 -19.90 0.27
N LYS A 50 13.26 -21.02 0.98
CA LYS A 50 14.38 -21.64 1.70
C LYS A 50 14.66 -23.00 1.07
N GLN A 51 15.90 -23.49 1.16
CA GLN A 51 16.27 -24.84 0.70
C GLN A 51 17.24 -25.49 1.68
N CYS A 52 17.24 -26.82 1.74
CA CYS A 52 18.20 -27.58 2.53
C CYS A 52 19.53 -27.72 1.76
N SER A 53 20.67 -27.51 2.43
CA SER A 53 22.00 -27.60 1.78
C SER A 53 22.32 -28.98 1.19
N LEU A 54 21.74 -30.05 1.73
CA LEU A 54 21.97 -31.43 1.28
C LEU A 54 20.90 -31.98 0.33
N ASP A 55 19.72 -31.32 0.26
CA ASP A 55 18.60 -31.80 -0.56
C ASP A 55 17.84 -30.61 -1.17
N ASN A 56 17.95 -30.48 -2.48
CA ASN A 56 17.39 -29.35 -3.23
C ASN A 56 15.85 -29.42 -3.38
N GLN A 57 15.23 -30.57 -3.04
CA GLN A 57 13.78 -30.75 -3.08
C GLN A 57 13.10 -30.32 -1.77
N ASN A 58 13.83 -30.30 -0.65
CA ASN A 58 13.33 -29.86 0.63
C ASN A 58 13.40 -28.33 0.78
N SER A 59 12.23 -27.68 0.74
CA SER A 59 12.11 -26.22 0.81
C SER A 59 12.14 -25.62 2.23
N CYS A 60 12.42 -26.41 3.27
CA CYS A 60 12.46 -25.96 4.68
C CYS A 60 11.28 -25.06 5.12
N SER A 61 10.11 -25.18 4.47
CA SER A 61 8.96 -24.29 4.68
C SER A 61 8.15 -24.65 5.92
N THR A 62 8.18 -25.92 6.34
CA THR A 62 7.44 -26.46 7.49
C THR A 62 8.42 -26.98 8.54
N GLU A 63 8.02 -26.97 9.81
CA GLU A 63 8.81 -27.51 10.94
C GLU A 63 9.28 -28.95 10.69
N ASN A 64 8.43 -29.81 10.11
CA ASN A 64 8.80 -31.18 9.74
C ASN A 64 9.95 -31.24 8.71
N LEU A 65 9.88 -30.39 7.67
CA LEU A 65 10.90 -30.32 6.62
C LEU A 65 12.23 -29.79 7.16
N LYS A 66 12.17 -28.82 8.08
CA LYS A 66 13.34 -28.29 8.80
C LYS A 66 13.98 -29.34 9.70
N HIS A 67 13.18 -30.12 10.42
CA HIS A 67 13.67 -31.22 11.26
C HIS A 67 14.33 -32.31 10.42
N MET A 68 13.72 -32.73 9.30
CA MET A 68 14.34 -33.71 8.39
C MET A 68 15.69 -33.21 7.84
N CYS A 69 15.79 -31.93 7.45
CA CYS A 69 17.05 -31.36 6.96
C CYS A 69 18.14 -31.41 8.04
N LYS A 70 17.80 -31.03 9.29
CA LYS A 70 18.73 -31.11 10.44
C LYS A 70 19.14 -32.54 10.77
N THR A 71 18.21 -33.49 10.77
CA THR A 71 18.51 -34.91 11.04
C THR A 71 19.44 -35.50 9.99
N ASN A 72 19.36 -35.03 8.74
CA ASN A 72 20.26 -35.42 7.66
C ASN A 72 21.62 -34.69 7.71
N GLY A 73 21.90 -33.92 8.76
CA GLY A 73 23.15 -33.16 8.91
C GLY A 73 23.25 -31.91 8.02
N GLY A 74 22.14 -31.50 7.40
CA GLY A 74 22.05 -30.28 6.60
C GLY A 74 21.59 -29.07 7.42
N ASP A 75 21.87 -27.88 6.89
CA ASP A 75 21.31 -26.62 7.40
C ASP A 75 20.35 -26.00 6.37
N CYS A 76 19.37 -25.23 6.83
CA CYS A 76 18.39 -24.59 5.97
C CYS A 76 18.90 -23.22 5.55
N VAL A 77 19.41 -23.14 4.32
CA VAL A 77 19.95 -21.92 3.75
C VAL A 77 18.87 -21.13 3.02
N VAL A 78 18.94 -19.81 3.16
CA VAL A 78 18.06 -18.90 2.41
C VAL A 78 18.69 -18.66 1.04
N ILE A 79 18.07 -19.19 -0.01
CA ILE A 79 18.57 -19.05 -1.39
C ILE A 79 18.08 -17.73 -2.00
N VAL A 80 16.79 -17.40 -1.78
CA VAL A 80 16.18 -16.17 -2.28
C VAL A 80 15.71 -15.35 -1.10
N ASN A 81 16.35 -14.20 -0.90
CA ASN A 81 15.96 -13.22 0.10
C ASN A 81 14.71 -12.48 -0.39
N ALA A 82 13.55 -12.85 0.15
CA ALA A 82 12.26 -12.24 -0.18
C ALA A 82 12.28 -10.71 -0.08
N TYR A 83 13.02 -10.15 0.87
CA TYR A 83 13.18 -8.70 1.04
C TYR A 83 13.61 -7.98 -0.25
N TYR A 84 14.62 -8.50 -0.95
CA TYR A 84 15.12 -7.85 -2.17
C TYR A 84 14.16 -8.04 -3.35
N VAL A 85 13.54 -9.21 -3.46
CA VAL A 85 12.55 -9.51 -4.51
C VAL A 85 11.33 -8.62 -4.34
N GLU A 86 10.78 -8.57 -3.13
CA GLU A 86 9.62 -7.75 -2.79
C GLU A 86 9.91 -6.27 -2.98
N THR A 87 11.03 -5.77 -2.46
CA THR A 87 11.39 -4.35 -2.62
C THR A 87 11.48 -3.97 -4.10
N THR A 88 12.03 -4.86 -4.94
CA THR A 88 12.11 -4.64 -6.39
C THR A 88 10.71 -4.62 -7.03
N VAL A 89 9.86 -5.59 -6.72
CA VAL A 89 8.48 -5.67 -7.25
C VAL A 89 7.64 -4.48 -6.81
N CYS A 90 7.63 -4.15 -5.51
CA CYS A 90 6.91 -3.00 -4.95
C CYS A 90 7.38 -1.68 -5.56
N THR A 91 8.68 -1.53 -5.84
CA THR A 91 9.23 -0.35 -6.51
C THR A 91 8.71 -0.24 -7.95
N ILE A 92 8.73 -1.33 -8.72
CA ILE A 92 8.21 -1.34 -10.10
C ILE A 92 6.72 -0.97 -10.10
N ILE A 93 5.93 -1.58 -9.21
CA ILE A 93 4.50 -1.27 -9.06
C ILE A 93 4.30 0.21 -8.72
N GLY A 94 5.08 0.74 -7.77
CA GLY A 94 5.02 2.15 -7.37
C GLY A 94 5.35 3.11 -8.52
N VAL A 95 6.37 2.79 -9.33
CA VAL A 95 6.74 3.59 -10.52
C VAL A 95 5.62 3.57 -11.56
N VAL A 96 5.06 2.40 -11.86
CA VAL A 96 3.95 2.26 -12.81
C VAL A 96 2.73 3.03 -12.33
N TRP A 97 2.37 2.87 -11.05
CA TRP A 97 1.28 3.60 -10.42
C TRP A 97 1.50 5.11 -10.52
N PHE A 98 2.68 5.60 -10.14
CA PHE A 98 3.00 7.03 -10.23
C PHE A 98 2.89 7.55 -11.67
N CYS A 99 3.39 6.81 -12.65
CA CYS A 99 3.31 7.18 -14.07
C CYS A 99 1.88 7.29 -14.61
N ILE A 100 0.96 6.44 -14.15
CA ILE A 100 -0.46 6.50 -14.54
C ILE A 100 -1.16 7.63 -13.78
N PHE A 101 -1.03 7.67 -12.46
CA PHE A 101 -1.80 8.58 -11.61
C PHE A 101 -1.28 10.02 -11.65
N ARG A 102 -0.03 10.29 -12.02
CA ARG A 102 0.47 11.68 -12.17
C ARG A 102 -0.37 12.51 -13.13
N ILE A 103 -0.90 11.90 -14.20
CA ILE A 103 -1.73 12.59 -15.19
C ILE A 103 -3.08 12.97 -14.54
N ILE A 104 -3.68 12.01 -13.84
CA ILE A 104 -4.94 12.17 -13.13
C ILE A 104 -4.80 13.22 -12.02
N LEU A 105 -3.75 13.15 -11.21
CA LEU A 105 -3.47 14.09 -10.12
C LEU A 105 -3.27 15.51 -10.64
N LYS A 106 -2.51 15.68 -11.73
CA LYS A 106 -2.33 17.00 -12.35
C LYS A 106 -3.66 17.59 -12.80
N ASN A 107 -4.53 16.77 -13.41
CA ASN A 107 -5.87 17.20 -13.82
C ASN A 107 -6.72 17.64 -12.62
N PHE A 108 -6.68 16.93 -11.50
CA PHE A 108 -7.40 17.31 -10.29
C PHE A 108 -6.85 18.59 -9.65
N GLN A 109 -5.53 18.77 -9.61
CA GLN A 109 -4.89 19.97 -9.07
C GLN A 109 -5.22 21.24 -9.87
N THR A 110 -5.45 21.11 -11.18
CA THR A 110 -5.83 22.23 -12.06
C THR A 110 -7.31 22.62 -11.95
N LYS A 111 -8.17 21.79 -11.36
CA LYS A 111 -9.59 22.14 -11.20
C LYS A 111 -9.77 23.23 -10.14
N GLY A 112 -10.65 24.18 -10.47
CA GLY A 112 -11.07 25.25 -9.56
C GLY A 112 -11.94 24.73 -8.40
N PRO A 113 -12.05 25.49 -7.30
CA PRO A 113 -12.83 25.10 -6.12
C PRO A 113 -14.32 24.89 -6.42
N SER A 114 -14.87 25.60 -7.41
CA SER A 114 -16.26 25.46 -7.85
C SER A 114 -16.64 24.07 -8.35
N TYR A 115 -15.69 23.29 -8.86
CA TYR A 115 -15.92 21.91 -9.32
C TYR A 115 -16.12 20.91 -8.18
N TRP A 116 -15.76 21.29 -6.97
CA TRP A 116 -15.80 20.43 -5.78
C TRP A 116 -16.99 20.75 -4.87
N LEU A 117 -17.79 21.75 -5.24
CA LEU A 117 -18.97 22.16 -4.47
C LEU A 117 -20.13 21.20 -4.70
N VAL A 118 -20.84 20.88 -3.63
CA VAL A 118 -22.04 20.03 -3.70
C VAL A 118 -23.21 20.89 -4.18
N ASN A 119 -23.85 20.48 -5.28
CA ASN A 119 -25.01 21.19 -5.81
C ASN A 119 -26.26 20.85 -4.99
N VAL A 120 -26.52 21.62 -3.94
CA VAL A 120 -27.69 21.45 -3.07
C VAL A 120 -28.77 22.45 -3.48
N LYS A 121 -29.95 21.96 -3.90
CA LYS A 121 -31.13 22.82 -4.04
C LYS A 121 -31.50 23.38 -2.66
N ARG A 122 -31.65 24.70 -2.54
CA ARG A 122 -32.17 25.30 -1.30
C ARG A 122 -33.59 24.78 -1.08
N PRO A 123 -33.97 24.39 0.15
CA PRO A 123 -35.38 24.18 0.46
C PRO A 123 -36.12 25.50 0.16
N SER A 124 -37.20 25.41 -0.61
CA SER A 124 -38.13 26.53 -0.79
C SER A 124 -38.67 26.89 0.58
N SER A 125 -38.35 28.08 1.06
CA SER A 125 -39.00 28.67 2.22
C SER A 125 -40.47 28.87 1.87
N GLU A 126 -41.33 28.04 2.46
CA GLU A 126 -42.77 28.28 2.55
C GLU A 126 -43.05 29.02 3.86
#